data_AF-A0A6A5U2F4-F1
#
_entry.id   AF-A0A6A5U2F4-F1
#
_cell.length_a   1.000
_cell.length_b   1.000
_cell.length_c   1.000
_cell.angle_alpha   90.00
_cell.angle_beta   90.00
_cell.angle_gamma   90.00
#
_symmetry.space_group_name_H-M   'P 1'
#
loop_
_entity.id
_entity.type
_entity.pdbx_description
1 polymer ?
#
loop_
_entity_poly.entity_id
_entity_poly.type
_entity_poly.pdbx_seq_one_letter_code
_entity_poly.pdbx_strand_id
1 'polypeptide(L)'
;MTFGMFATSGRGGHAPRRGRGGKPAPMFNKHSEVKPDLLKHPLGDLLATFSNSDLEPTKAGLLDNVAIKNCNYVGSYNWIDTKSPTIMVPGKPPRWTPLKEPKPLKEDSGQYFRDPNAARFPGYPTEPAVHALFQTDPDFPTSEVDIFGCGNTIGNLLRFVRSMNKPFRFSVEAVGNTVFFIRKENDPKETIKGVVGFGHTFPEAYTTWESDVKGSESHQRLVQYEFGGLNCVVRFECDGYIGNLAKSPSNDNSGPILEPKPKINDILESFENATVGMTLPNTSESITIRTGGGVPSQDTIFDLKTRSGRYGKRFDLEDIYPVLWLKQIPNFIIAYHDGAGLFEDVQVNDVRQGVRQWENKHKADIQRLAVLLKKIVAIAQQSDTKLLDVYSPSVDRLEIRKQDGEGSHALPSDLMARWERAEDTFDALEDPHDPWGQGEEEDAGFGSGGFSDSDDELDFTACSADDCGYCGKCTY
;
A
#
# COMPACT_ATOMS: atom_id res chain seq x y z
N MET A 1 -39.04 -77.70 47.87
CA MET A 1 -38.44 -78.76 47.04
C MET A 1 -37.68 -78.11 45.90
N THR A 2 -36.46 -78.46 45.49
CA THR A 2 -35.28 -79.03 46.19
C THR A 2 -34.05 -78.85 45.26
N PHE A 3 -32.87 -78.44 45.78
CA PHE A 3 -31.57 -78.32 45.05
C PHE A 3 -31.55 -77.32 43.85
N GLY A 4 -30.46 -76.70 43.40
CA GLY A 4 -28.99 -76.88 43.54
C GLY A 4 -28.38 -76.76 42.12
N MET A 5 -27.18 -76.25 41.81
CA MET A 5 -25.99 -75.82 42.55
C MET A 5 -25.12 -74.88 41.66
N PHE A 6 -24.00 -74.39 42.23
CA PHE A 6 -22.75 -73.92 41.59
C PHE A 6 -22.55 -72.43 41.29
N ALA A 7 -21.29 -72.04 41.53
CA ALA A 7 -20.73 -70.70 41.45
C ALA A 7 -19.33 -70.75 40.85
N THR A 8 -18.74 -69.56 40.68
CA THR A 8 -17.31 -69.23 40.44
C THR A 8 -16.78 -69.06 39.00
N SER A 9 -16.57 -67.78 38.69
CA SER A 9 -15.34 -67.20 38.11
C SER A 9 -15.05 -67.36 36.60
N GLY A 10 -14.68 -66.23 35.95
CA GLY A 10 -14.25 -66.29 34.55
C GLY A 10 -14.03 -64.97 33.79
N ARG A 11 -13.25 -64.03 34.34
CA ARG A 11 -12.55 -62.92 33.62
C ARG A 11 -13.40 -61.87 32.86
N GLY A 12 -13.23 -60.61 33.26
CA GLY A 12 -13.55 -59.47 32.42
C GLY A 12 -12.59 -59.34 31.23
N GLY A 13 -13.08 -58.76 30.13
CA GLY A 13 -12.31 -58.47 28.93
C GLY A 13 -12.96 -57.35 28.13
N HIS A 14 -12.50 -56.12 28.33
CA HIS A 14 -12.79 -55.02 27.43
C HIS A 14 -12.11 -55.32 26.07
N ALA A 15 -12.89 -55.39 24.99
CA ALA A 15 -12.38 -55.60 23.65
C ALA A 15 -13.01 -54.59 22.67
N PRO A 16 -12.26 -54.10 21.66
CA PRO A 16 -12.43 -52.72 21.20
C PRO A 16 -13.38 -52.57 20.01
N ARG A 17 -14.08 -51.43 19.94
CA ARG A 17 -14.70 -50.97 18.69
C ARG A 17 -13.59 -50.63 17.69
N ARG A 18 -13.58 -51.35 16.57
CA ARG A 18 -12.63 -51.18 15.45
C ARG A 18 -12.58 -49.73 15.00
N GLY A 19 -11.38 -49.16 14.93
CA GLY A 19 -11.16 -47.85 14.33
C GLY A 19 -11.51 -47.84 12.85
N ARG A 20 -12.23 -46.82 12.40
CA ARG A 20 -12.31 -46.42 10.99
C ARG A 20 -11.36 -45.25 10.84
N GLY A 21 -10.23 -45.47 10.15
CA GLY A 21 -9.16 -44.48 10.07
C GLY A 21 -9.66 -43.16 9.48
N GLY A 22 -9.68 -42.11 10.30
CA GLY A 22 -9.65 -40.76 9.77
C GLY A 22 -8.33 -40.58 9.04
N LYS A 23 -8.38 -40.20 7.77
CA LYS A 23 -7.18 -39.67 7.09
C LYS A 23 -6.71 -38.47 7.92
N PRO A 24 -5.39 -38.28 8.13
CA PRO A 24 -4.91 -37.03 8.69
C PRO A 24 -5.47 -35.89 7.83
N ALA A 25 -6.08 -34.89 8.47
CA ALA A 25 -6.31 -33.63 7.78
C ALA A 25 -4.95 -33.15 7.25
N PRO A 26 -4.87 -32.57 6.04
CA PRO A 26 -3.61 -32.02 5.56
C PRO A 26 -3.12 -31.02 6.62
N MET A 27 -1.88 -31.18 7.09
CA MET A 27 -1.22 -30.12 7.85
C MET A 27 -0.95 -28.98 6.85
N PHE A 28 -1.93 -28.10 6.70
CA PHE A 28 -1.81 -26.92 5.87
C PHE A 28 -0.75 -26.02 6.49
N ASN A 29 0.38 -25.90 5.80
CA ASN A 29 1.50 -25.07 6.24
C ASN A 29 1.00 -23.69 6.71
N LYS A 30 1.51 -23.24 7.86
CA LYS A 30 1.42 -21.84 8.26
C LYS A 30 2.15 -21.05 7.16
N HIS A 31 1.46 -20.14 6.47
CA HIS A 31 2.13 -19.29 5.48
C HIS A 31 3.22 -18.52 6.23
N SER A 32 4.48 -18.78 5.89
CA SER A 32 5.59 -18.01 6.43
C SER A 32 5.48 -16.60 5.90
N GLU A 33 5.53 -15.60 6.78
CA GLU A 33 5.82 -14.22 6.38
C GLU A 33 7.04 -14.24 5.47
N VAL A 34 6.92 -13.66 4.27
CA VAL A 34 8.07 -13.56 3.39
C VAL A 34 8.96 -12.44 3.90
N LYS A 35 10.13 -12.84 4.38
CA LYS A 35 11.18 -11.95 4.83
C LYS A 35 12.04 -11.52 3.62
N PRO A 36 12.71 -10.36 3.69
CA PRO A 36 13.72 -10.00 2.72
C PRO A 36 14.78 -11.11 2.56
N ASP A 37 15.02 -11.53 1.33
CA ASP A 37 15.98 -12.58 0.98
C ASP A 37 17.39 -11.99 0.93
N LEU A 38 18.07 -12.03 2.08
CA LEU A 38 19.43 -11.51 2.23
C LEU A 38 20.51 -12.40 1.60
N LEU A 39 20.16 -13.59 1.09
CA LEU A 39 21.09 -14.47 0.37
C LEU A 39 21.12 -14.10 -1.12
N LYS A 40 19.95 -13.84 -1.72
CA LYS A 40 19.82 -13.35 -3.10
C LYS A 40 20.20 -11.87 -3.21
N HIS A 41 19.84 -11.07 -2.21
CA HIS A 41 20.08 -9.63 -2.15
C HIS A 41 20.82 -9.29 -0.85
N PRO A 42 22.16 -9.37 -0.80
CA PRO A 42 22.94 -8.96 0.36
C PRO A 42 22.69 -7.50 0.79
N LEU A 43 23.18 -7.14 1.98
CA LEU A 43 23.17 -5.79 2.54
C LEU A 43 24.61 -5.29 2.61
N GLY A 44 24.85 -4.05 2.17
CA GLY A 44 26.16 -3.40 2.31
C GLY A 44 26.45 -2.95 3.74
N ASP A 45 27.44 -2.08 3.91
CA ASP A 45 27.91 -1.61 5.22
C ASP A 45 26.82 -0.91 6.04
N LEU A 46 26.83 -1.14 7.36
CA LEU A 46 25.91 -0.50 8.29
C LEU A 46 26.33 0.95 8.54
N LEU A 47 25.40 1.90 8.36
CA LEU A 47 25.63 3.32 8.63
C LEU A 47 24.98 3.77 9.95
N ALA A 48 23.75 3.32 10.21
CA ALA A 48 23.02 3.66 11.43
C ALA A 48 22.02 2.56 11.82
N THR A 49 21.69 2.50 13.11
CA THR A 49 20.62 1.66 13.66
C THR A 49 19.72 2.55 14.52
N PHE A 50 18.41 2.32 14.45
CA PHE A 50 17.41 2.98 15.28
C PHE A 50 16.47 1.96 15.92
N SER A 51 16.23 2.16 17.21
CA SER A 51 15.09 1.65 17.99
C SER A 51 13.99 2.72 18.04
N ASN A 52 12.81 2.39 18.55
CA ASN A 52 11.76 3.37 18.81
C ASN A 52 12.16 4.40 19.89
N SER A 53 13.03 4.04 20.85
CA SER A 53 13.58 4.99 21.81
C SER A 53 14.52 6.03 21.20
N ASP A 54 15.17 5.73 20.07
CA ASP A 54 16.03 6.70 19.35
C ASP A 54 15.24 7.72 18.51
N LEU A 55 13.92 7.55 18.46
CA LEU A 55 12.97 8.35 17.67
C LEU A 55 12.03 9.20 18.52
N GLU A 56 12.10 9.10 19.85
CA GLU A 56 11.32 9.95 20.76
C GLU A 56 11.67 11.43 20.53
N PRO A 57 10.68 12.33 20.36
CA PRO A 57 10.94 13.74 20.14
C PRO A 57 11.57 14.38 21.38
N THR A 58 12.77 14.94 21.24
CA THR A 58 13.42 15.70 22.31
C THR A 58 12.67 17.02 22.56
N LYS A 59 12.79 17.59 23.76
CA LYS A 59 12.12 18.86 24.13
C LYS A 59 12.39 20.01 23.14
N ALA A 60 13.59 20.06 22.55
CA ALA A 60 13.98 21.06 21.55
C ALA A 60 13.45 20.77 20.12
N GLY A 61 12.88 19.59 19.90
CA GLY A 61 12.34 19.11 18.62
C GLY A 61 10.84 18.79 18.68
N LEU A 62 10.10 19.40 19.61
CA LEU A 62 8.65 19.30 19.68
C LEU A 62 8.02 19.90 18.41
N LEU A 63 7.75 19.02 17.45
CA LEU A 63 6.85 19.31 16.34
C LEU A 63 5.42 19.30 16.88
N ASP A 64 4.97 20.45 17.36
CA ASP A 64 3.59 20.62 17.84
C ASP A 64 2.61 20.41 16.67
N ASN A 65 1.69 19.46 16.86
CA ASN A 65 0.72 19.02 15.85
C ASN A 65 1.36 18.59 14.51
N VAL A 66 2.23 17.57 14.57
CA VAL A 66 2.53 16.73 13.39
C VAL A 66 1.23 16.09 12.89
N ALA A 67 0.86 16.47 11.68
CA ALA A 67 -0.26 15.92 10.91
C ALA A 67 0.10 16.07 9.42
N ILE A 68 -0.60 15.35 8.55
CA ILE A 68 -0.51 15.59 7.11
C ILE A 68 -1.28 16.87 6.76
N LYS A 69 -0.66 17.78 6.00
CA LYS A 69 -1.22 19.09 5.63
C LYS A 69 -1.07 19.34 4.14
N ASN A 70 -1.87 20.25 3.59
CA ASN A 70 -1.75 20.76 2.21
C ASN A 70 -1.65 19.65 1.14
N CYS A 71 -2.49 18.61 1.28
CA CYS A 71 -2.53 17.48 0.36
C CYS A 71 -3.14 17.87 -0.99
N ASN A 72 -2.32 17.86 -2.04
CA ASN A 72 -2.68 18.22 -3.41
C ASN A 72 -2.44 17.04 -4.37
N TYR A 73 -3.24 16.92 -5.41
CA TYR A 73 -2.99 16.00 -6.52
C TYR A 73 -1.86 16.56 -7.40
N VAL A 74 -0.86 15.73 -7.74
CA VAL A 74 0.28 16.13 -8.59
C VAL A 74 0.50 15.20 -9.80
N GLY A 75 -0.28 14.13 -9.92
CA GLY A 75 -0.24 13.27 -11.10
C GLY A 75 -0.97 11.95 -10.89
N SER A 76 -1.21 11.23 -11.98
CA SER A 76 -1.70 9.85 -11.95
C SER A 76 -1.43 9.15 -13.27
N TYR A 77 -1.40 7.82 -13.21
CA TYR A 77 -1.30 6.99 -14.41
C TYR A 77 -2.08 5.68 -14.27
N ASN A 78 -2.48 5.11 -15.40
CA ASN A 78 -2.90 3.71 -15.48
C ASN A 78 -1.82 2.89 -16.18
N TRP A 79 -1.64 1.64 -15.76
CA TRP A 79 -1.00 0.63 -16.61
C TRP A 79 -2.00 0.08 -17.62
N ILE A 80 -1.62 0.00 -18.89
CA ILE A 80 -2.45 -0.52 -19.98
C ILE A 80 -1.95 -1.91 -20.40
N ASP A 81 -2.83 -2.91 -20.45
CA ASP A 81 -2.48 -4.29 -20.84
C ASP A 81 -1.98 -4.34 -22.30
N THR A 82 -0.66 -4.35 -22.43
CA THR A 82 0.05 -4.31 -23.72
C THR A 82 1.42 -4.97 -23.58
N LYS A 83 1.98 -5.40 -24.72
CA LYS A 83 3.30 -6.10 -24.77
C LYS A 83 4.50 -5.19 -24.52
N SER A 84 4.33 -3.88 -24.71
CA SER A 84 5.30 -2.83 -24.40
C SER A 84 4.94 -2.17 -23.07
N PRO A 85 5.89 -1.69 -22.24
CA PRO A 85 5.55 -0.98 -21.00
C PRO A 85 4.78 0.31 -21.34
N THR A 86 3.47 0.33 -21.11
CA THR A 86 2.61 1.44 -21.54
C THR A 86 1.79 2.00 -20.39
N ILE A 87 1.88 3.31 -20.19
CA ILE A 87 1.03 4.05 -19.25
C ILE A 87 0.13 5.06 -19.94
N MET A 88 -1.00 5.34 -19.32
CA MET A 88 -1.90 6.44 -19.70
C MET A 88 -1.85 7.56 -18.66
N VAL A 89 -1.70 8.80 -19.10
CA VAL A 89 -1.56 10.01 -18.25
C VAL A 89 -2.47 11.15 -18.76
N PRO A 90 -3.26 11.82 -17.91
CA PRO A 90 -3.57 11.43 -16.54
C PRO A 90 -4.29 10.07 -16.51
N GLY A 91 -3.94 9.24 -15.53
CA GLY A 91 -4.70 8.05 -15.25
C GLY A 91 -6.03 8.39 -14.58
N LYS A 92 -7.01 7.48 -14.71
CA LYS A 92 -8.29 7.51 -14.01
C LYS A 92 -8.55 6.14 -13.37
N PRO A 93 -8.92 6.07 -12.08
CA PRO A 93 -9.29 4.80 -11.45
C PRO A 93 -10.66 4.33 -11.97
N PRO A 94 -11.04 3.05 -11.82
CA PRO A 94 -12.31 2.55 -12.32
C PRO A 94 -13.46 3.15 -11.49
N ARG A 95 -14.61 3.34 -12.13
CA ARG A 95 -15.78 3.93 -11.47
C ARG A 95 -16.50 2.90 -10.62
N TRP A 96 -16.93 3.26 -9.41
CA TRP A 96 -17.86 2.45 -8.61
C TRP A 96 -19.17 2.24 -9.36
N THR A 97 -19.46 0.99 -9.71
CA THR A 97 -20.64 0.55 -10.47
C THR A 97 -21.19 -0.74 -9.84
N PRO A 98 -21.81 -0.63 -8.64
CA PRO A 98 -22.26 -1.81 -7.91
C PRO A 98 -23.35 -2.56 -8.68
N LEU A 99 -23.38 -3.87 -8.48
CA LEU A 99 -24.40 -4.73 -9.07
C LEU A 99 -25.79 -4.36 -8.53
N LYS A 100 -26.80 -4.38 -9.42
CA LYS A 100 -28.21 -4.11 -9.05
C LYS A 100 -28.77 -5.16 -8.09
N GLU A 101 -28.32 -6.40 -8.24
CA GLU A 101 -28.69 -7.55 -7.44
C GLU A 101 -27.41 -8.34 -7.13
N PRO A 102 -27.19 -8.80 -5.89
CA PRO A 102 -26.08 -9.69 -5.54
C PRO A 102 -26.08 -10.96 -6.39
N LYS A 103 -24.90 -11.36 -6.86
CA LYS A 103 -24.68 -12.64 -7.55
C LYS A 103 -23.41 -13.30 -7.01
N PRO A 104 -23.34 -14.64 -6.93
CA PRO A 104 -22.11 -15.32 -6.56
C PRO A 104 -20.98 -14.99 -7.54
N LEU A 105 -19.86 -14.50 -7.02
CA LEU A 105 -18.61 -14.32 -7.76
C LEU A 105 -17.79 -15.62 -7.74
N LYS A 106 -16.87 -15.77 -8.69
CA LYS A 106 -15.86 -16.82 -8.64
C LYS A 106 -14.74 -16.39 -7.71
N GLU A 107 -14.12 -17.35 -7.03
CA GLU A 107 -12.93 -17.11 -6.22
C GLU A 107 -11.73 -16.71 -7.11
N ASP A 108 -10.86 -15.85 -6.59
CA ASP A 108 -9.63 -15.41 -7.22
C ASP A 108 -8.76 -16.62 -7.57
N SER A 109 -8.36 -16.71 -8.84
CA SER A 109 -7.61 -17.86 -9.39
C SER A 109 -6.52 -17.45 -10.38
N GLY A 110 -6.26 -16.15 -10.52
CA GLY A 110 -5.19 -15.60 -11.34
C GLY A 110 -3.80 -15.69 -10.69
N GLN A 111 -2.78 -15.31 -11.46
CA GLN A 111 -1.45 -15.00 -10.93
C GLN A 111 -1.36 -13.50 -10.68
N TYR A 112 -1.18 -13.10 -9.43
CA TYR A 112 -1.07 -11.70 -9.02
C TYR A 112 0.35 -11.44 -8.50
N PHE A 113 0.99 -10.37 -8.95
CA PHE A 113 2.33 -9.95 -8.48
C PHE A 113 2.22 -9.12 -7.19
N ARG A 114 3.27 -9.16 -6.36
CA ARG A 114 3.36 -8.32 -5.15
C ARG A 114 3.56 -6.84 -5.43
N ASP A 115 4.32 -6.52 -6.47
CA ASP A 115 4.48 -5.16 -6.97
C ASP A 115 4.21 -5.16 -8.48
N PRO A 116 2.98 -4.82 -8.91
CA PRO A 116 2.64 -4.70 -10.33
C PRO A 116 3.49 -3.68 -11.09
N ASN A 117 4.04 -2.65 -10.42
CA ASN A 117 4.90 -1.66 -11.08
C ASN A 117 6.28 -2.27 -11.34
N ALA A 118 6.89 -2.90 -10.34
CA ALA A 118 8.18 -3.58 -10.51
C ALA A 118 8.07 -4.80 -11.45
N ALA A 119 6.94 -5.52 -11.46
CA ALA A 119 6.72 -6.63 -12.39
C ALA A 119 6.69 -6.17 -13.86
N ARG A 120 6.10 -5.00 -14.13
CA ARG A 120 5.98 -4.40 -15.48
C ARG A 120 7.24 -3.68 -15.92
N PHE A 121 7.91 -2.98 -15.00
CA PHE A 121 9.10 -2.19 -15.31
C PHE A 121 10.18 -2.37 -14.22
N PRO A 122 10.88 -3.52 -14.19
CA PRO A 122 11.78 -3.86 -13.09
C PRO A 122 13.02 -2.97 -12.97
N GLY A 123 13.45 -2.34 -14.07
CA GLY A 123 14.64 -1.50 -14.10
C GLY A 123 14.47 -0.22 -13.28
N TYR A 124 13.34 0.48 -13.46
CA TYR A 124 13.03 1.72 -12.76
C TYR A 124 11.55 1.76 -12.31
N PRO A 125 11.14 1.02 -11.26
CA PRO A 125 9.73 0.93 -10.85
C PRO A 125 9.06 2.26 -10.45
N THR A 126 9.87 3.33 -10.32
CA THR A 126 9.47 4.71 -10.00
C THR A 126 9.32 5.59 -11.24
N GLU A 127 10.04 5.32 -12.33
CA GLU A 127 10.01 6.10 -13.58
C GLU A 127 8.59 6.40 -14.11
N PRO A 128 7.63 5.45 -14.16
CA PRO A 128 6.27 5.74 -14.61
C PRO A 128 5.59 6.87 -13.85
N ALA A 129 5.88 7.00 -12.55
CA ALA A 129 5.28 7.99 -11.68
C ALA A 129 5.90 9.38 -11.89
N VAL A 130 7.21 9.45 -12.13
CA VAL A 130 7.91 10.72 -12.44
C VAL A 130 7.52 11.23 -13.83
N HIS A 131 7.36 10.35 -14.83
CA HIS A 131 6.75 10.76 -16.11
C HIS A 131 5.33 11.27 -15.95
N ALA A 132 4.50 10.61 -15.13
CA ALA A 132 3.12 11.03 -14.90
C ALA A 132 3.02 12.42 -14.24
N LEU A 133 3.93 12.72 -13.31
CA LEU A 133 4.09 14.03 -12.69
C LEU A 133 4.50 15.07 -13.76
N PHE A 134 5.59 14.85 -14.50
CA PHE A 134 6.07 15.79 -15.53
C PHE A 134 5.15 15.97 -16.75
N GLN A 135 4.20 15.07 -16.97
CA GLN A 135 3.14 15.21 -17.98
C GLN A 135 1.90 15.93 -17.42
N THR A 136 1.73 15.95 -16.10
CA THR A 136 0.68 16.72 -15.41
C THR A 136 1.12 18.17 -15.25
N ASP A 137 2.38 18.39 -14.85
CA ASP A 137 3.03 19.68 -14.72
C ASP A 137 4.49 19.60 -15.24
N PRO A 138 4.79 20.12 -16.44
CA PRO A 138 6.14 20.08 -17.02
C PRO A 138 7.20 20.83 -16.20
N ASP A 139 6.77 21.85 -15.46
CA ASP A 139 7.60 22.81 -14.71
C ASP A 139 7.54 22.55 -13.19
N PHE A 140 7.06 21.37 -12.78
CA PHE A 140 6.90 20.99 -11.38
C PHE A 140 8.17 21.22 -10.55
N PRO A 141 8.09 21.87 -9.36
CA PRO A 141 9.26 22.24 -8.56
C PRO A 141 9.85 21.04 -7.81
N THR A 142 10.60 20.20 -8.51
CA THR A 142 11.23 18.99 -7.95
C THR A 142 12.24 19.29 -6.84
N SER A 143 12.90 20.46 -6.89
CA SER A 143 13.83 20.95 -5.88
C SER A 143 13.19 21.22 -4.51
N GLU A 144 11.86 21.40 -4.45
CA GLU A 144 11.08 21.57 -3.21
C GLU A 144 10.65 20.24 -2.57
N VAL A 145 10.91 19.08 -3.20
CA VAL A 145 10.49 17.76 -2.69
C VAL A 145 11.59 17.13 -1.85
N ASP A 146 11.35 16.93 -0.55
CA ASP A 146 12.26 16.22 0.34
C ASP A 146 12.21 14.70 0.14
N ILE A 147 11.01 14.14 -0.05
CA ILE A 147 10.78 12.68 -0.13
C ILE A 147 9.87 12.35 -1.30
N PHE A 148 10.30 11.43 -2.15
CA PHE A 148 9.44 10.74 -3.11
C PHE A 148 9.30 9.28 -2.71
N GLY A 149 8.09 8.81 -2.45
CA GLY A 149 7.87 7.44 -1.99
C GLY A 149 6.55 6.84 -2.44
N CYS A 150 6.24 5.63 -1.95
CA CYS A 150 4.93 5.04 -2.12
C CYS A 150 4.28 4.73 -0.76
N GLY A 151 2.94 4.61 -0.76
CA GLY A 151 2.18 4.32 0.46
C GLY A 151 2.67 3.06 1.19
N ASN A 152 3.24 2.07 0.48
CA ASN A 152 3.83 0.88 1.10
C ASN A 152 5.19 1.16 1.77
N THR A 153 6.11 1.91 1.14
CA THR A 153 7.43 2.18 1.76
C THR A 153 7.32 3.07 2.98
N ILE A 154 6.49 4.12 2.93
CA ILE A 154 6.20 4.96 4.10
C ILE A 154 5.34 4.17 5.12
N GLY A 155 4.41 3.33 4.65
CA GLY A 155 3.62 2.43 5.49
C GLY A 155 4.46 1.44 6.29
N ASN A 156 5.56 0.93 5.73
CA ASN A 156 6.52 0.09 6.43
C ASN A 156 7.14 0.82 7.63
N LEU A 157 7.54 2.09 7.44
CA LEU A 157 8.08 2.94 8.50
C LEU A 157 7.02 3.27 9.56
N LEU A 158 5.77 3.56 9.15
CA LEU A 158 4.66 3.79 10.08
C LEU A 158 4.35 2.55 10.93
N ARG A 159 4.45 1.34 10.36
CA ARG A 159 4.32 0.08 11.12
C ARG A 159 5.48 -0.13 12.10
N PHE A 160 6.71 0.22 11.72
CA PHE A 160 7.88 0.16 12.61
C PHE A 160 7.70 1.04 13.85
N VAL A 161 7.32 2.31 13.67
CA VAL A 161 7.18 3.26 14.80
C VAL A 161 5.98 2.98 15.72
N ARG A 162 5.01 2.18 15.24
CA ARG A 162 3.88 1.61 16.00
C ARG A 162 4.23 0.26 16.65
N SER A 163 5.49 -0.16 16.64
CA SER A 163 5.95 -1.46 17.17
C SER A 163 5.20 -2.67 16.57
N MET A 164 4.92 -2.65 15.26
CA MET A 164 4.35 -3.82 14.56
C MET A 164 5.47 -4.73 14.02
N ASN A 165 5.53 -5.98 14.48
CA ASN A 165 6.58 -6.92 14.11
C ASN A 165 6.41 -7.53 12.72
N LYS A 166 6.69 -6.77 11.66
CA LYS A 166 6.71 -7.26 10.27
C LYS A 166 8.00 -6.83 9.56
N PRO A 167 8.94 -7.75 9.26
CA PRO A 167 10.20 -7.41 8.60
C PRO A 167 9.98 -6.78 7.22
N PHE A 168 10.84 -5.84 6.84
CA PHE A 168 10.81 -5.20 5.52
C PHE A 168 12.17 -4.69 5.07
N ARG A 169 12.31 -4.47 3.76
CA ARG A 169 13.40 -3.73 3.14
C ARG A 169 12.83 -2.80 2.07
N PHE A 170 13.47 -1.65 1.86
CA PHE A 170 13.34 -0.86 0.64
C PHE A 170 14.66 -0.16 0.36
N SER A 171 14.93 0.16 -0.90
CA SER A 171 16.12 0.93 -1.27
C SER A 171 15.82 2.41 -1.23
N VAL A 172 16.87 3.19 -1.00
CA VAL A 172 16.84 4.64 -0.92
C VAL A 172 17.90 5.21 -1.86
N GLU A 173 17.57 6.29 -2.54
CA GLU A 173 18.51 7.09 -3.31
C GLU A 173 18.25 8.58 -3.07
N ALA A 174 19.30 9.38 -2.90
CA ALA A 174 19.21 10.85 -2.92
C ALA A 174 19.58 11.39 -4.32
N VAL A 175 18.69 12.18 -4.90
CA VAL A 175 18.79 12.80 -6.24
C VAL A 175 18.43 14.28 -6.09
N GLY A 176 19.38 15.19 -6.34
CA GLY A 176 19.26 16.59 -5.89
C GLY A 176 18.89 16.66 -4.40
N ASN A 177 17.96 17.54 -4.04
CA ASN A 177 17.36 17.60 -2.69
C ASN A 177 16.50 16.38 -2.31
N THR A 178 15.93 15.64 -3.28
CA THR A 178 14.92 14.60 -3.04
C THR A 178 15.50 13.26 -2.64
N VAL A 179 14.89 12.61 -1.65
CA VAL A 179 15.19 11.23 -1.24
C VAL A 179 14.08 10.28 -1.70
N PHE A 180 14.41 9.44 -2.67
CA PHE A 180 13.53 8.45 -3.28
C PHE A 180 13.48 7.15 -2.46
N PHE A 181 12.28 6.68 -2.10
CA PHE A 181 12.04 5.42 -1.40
C PHE A 181 11.49 4.36 -2.37
N ILE A 182 12.39 3.47 -2.83
CA ILE A 182 12.17 2.48 -3.89
C ILE A 182 11.75 1.14 -3.27
N ARG A 183 10.55 0.64 -3.59
CA ARG A 183 10.07 -0.68 -3.13
C ARG A 183 10.98 -1.80 -3.63
N LYS A 184 11.38 -2.72 -2.74
CA LYS A 184 12.33 -3.82 -3.02
C LYS A 184 11.80 -5.15 -2.51
N GLU A 185 11.01 -5.82 -3.37
CA GLU A 185 10.59 -7.21 -3.17
C GLU A 185 11.74 -8.18 -3.49
N ASN A 186 11.63 -9.45 -3.07
CA ASN A 186 12.65 -10.47 -3.32
C ASN A 186 12.80 -10.83 -4.80
N ASP A 187 11.72 -10.69 -5.56
CA ASP A 187 11.72 -10.74 -7.00
C ASP A 187 10.66 -9.76 -7.54
N PRO A 188 10.98 -8.91 -8.54
CA PRO A 188 9.98 -8.04 -9.18
C PRO A 188 8.79 -8.82 -9.75
N LYS A 189 8.99 -10.09 -10.13
CA LYS A 189 7.95 -11.00 -10.62
C LYS A 189 7.47 -11.99 -9.54
N GLU A 190 7.70 -11.69 -8.25
CA GLU A 190 7.19 -12.54 -7.16
C GLU A 190 5.67 -12.54 -7.15
N THR A 191 5.09 -13.70 -7.46
CA THR A 191 3.65 -13.93 -7.39
C THR A 191 3.20 -14.34 -6.00
N ILE A 192 1.97 -13.97 -5.70
CA ILE A 192 1.32 -14.28 -4.44
C ILE A 192 0.88 -15.75 -4.48
N LYS A 193 1.30 -16.54 -3.48
CA LYS A 193 1.13 -18.00 -3.46
C LYS A 193 -0.10 -18.39 -2.65
N GLY A 194 -0.96 -19.23 -3.22
CA GLY A 194 -2.14 -19.76 -2.52
C GLY A 194 -3.25 -18.71 -2.36
N VAL A 195 -3.45 -17.88 -3.38
CA VAL A 195 -4.50 -16.85 -3.41
C VAL A 195 -5.87 -17.53 -3.27
N VAL A 196 -6.67 -16.95 -2.38
CA VAL A 196 -8.03 -17.38 -1.98
C VAL A 196 -8.84 -16.14 -1.65
N GLY A 197 -10.17 -16.24 -1.71
CA GLY A 197 -11.08 -15.10 -1.56
C GLY A 197 -11.33 -14.34 -2.87
N PHE A 198 -11.63 -13.05 -2.75
CA PHE A 198 -12.29 -12.28 -3.81
C PHE A 198 -11.72 -10.85 -3.96
N GLY A 199 -10.46 -10.65 -3.52
CA GLY A 199 -9.84 -9.33 -3.48
C GLY A 199 -9.55 -8.72 -4.85
N HIS A 200 -9.57 -9.53 -5.93
CA HIS A 200 -9.49 -9.05 -7.31
C HIS A 200 -10.84 -9.14 -8.03
N THR A 201 -11.52 -10.29 -7.94
CA THR A 201 -12.80 -10.54 -8.61
C THR A 201 -13.96 -9.66 -8.11
N PHE A 202 -13.94 -9.20 -6.85
CA PHE A 202 -14.94 -8.24 -6.37
C PHE A 202 -14.75 -6.84 -6.98
N PRO A 203 -13.57 -6.17 -6.90
CA PRO A 203 -13.32 -4.93 -7.64
C PRO A 203 -13.68 -5.01 -9.13
N GLU A 204 -13.27 -6.08 -9.83
CA GLU A 204 -13.60 -6.29 -11.25
C GLU A 204 -15.11 -6.35 -11.53
N ALA A 205 -15.90 -6.91 -10.60
CA ALA A 205 -17.34 -7.08 -10.76
C ALA A 205 -18.18 -5.88 -10.30
N TYR A 206 -17.63 -5.02 -9.44
CA TYR A 206 -18.31 -3.86 -8.83
C TYR A 206 -17.75 -2.51 -9.27
N THR A 207 -16.74 -2.49 -10.15
CA THR A 207 -16.22 -1.28 -10.78
C THR A 207 -16.20 -1.40 -12.31
N THR A 208 -16.12 -0.27 -13.01
CA THR A 208 -16.05 -0.21 -14.47
C THR A 208 -14.95 0.74 -14.92
N TRP A 209 -14.01 0.26 -15.74
CA TRP A 209 -13.14 1.11 -16.53
C TRP A 209 -13.97 1.84 -17.61
N GLU A 210 -14.06 3.17 -17.50
CA GLU A 210 -14.78 3.98 -18.48
C GLU A 210 -14.02 4.06 -19.82
N SER A 211 -14.69 4.47 -20.90
CA SER A 211 -14.16 4.36 -22.27
C SER A 211 -12.88 5.16 -22.53
N ASP A 212 -12.61 6.18 -21.70
CA ASP A 212 -11.40 7.00 -21.73
C ASP A 212 -10.17 6.31 -21.11
N VAL A 213 -10.35 5.20 -20.37
CA VAL A 213 -9.29 4.39 -19.75
C VAL A 213 -9.48 2.87 -19.99
N LYS A 214 -10.26 2.48 -21.00
CA LYS A 214 -10.50 1.07 -21.36
C LYS A 214 -9.18 0.36 -21.68
N GLY A 215 -8.99 -0.83 -21.10
CA GLY A 215 -7.75 -1.61 -21.21
C GLY A 215 -6.73 -1.33 -20.10
N SER A 216 -7.09 -0.53 -19.10
CA SER A 216 -6.31 -0.39 -17.87
C SER A 216 -6.38 -1.65 -17.01
N GLU A 217 -5.27 -1.99 -16.35
CA GLU A 217 -5.19 -3.08 -15.36
C GLU A 217 -5.12 -2.57 -13.92
N SER A 218 -4.51 -1.39 -13.72
CA SER A 218 -4.41 -0.75 -12.41
C SER A 218 -4.35 0.77 -12.53
N HIS A 219 -4.53 1.46 -11.41
CA HIS A 219 -4.43 2.91 -11.30
C HIS A 219 -3.42 3.29 -10.22
N GLN A 220 -2.60 4.30 -10.48
CA GLN A 220 -1.65 4.86 -9.54
C GLN A 220 -1.85 6.37 -9.50
N ARG A 221 -2.01 6.90 -8.29
CA ARG A 221 -2.20 8.33 -8.01
C ARG A 221 -1.00 8.86 -7.24
N LEU A 222 -0.61 10.10 -7.53
CA LEU A 222 0.42 10.83 -6.82
C LEU A 222 -0.23 12.02 -6.11
N VAL A 223 0.06 12.17 -4.83
CA VAL A 223 -0.25 13.38 -4.06
C VAL A 223 1.03 13.97 -3.50
N GLN A 224 1.08 15.29 -3.39
CA GLN A 224 2.07 16.01 -2.60
C GLN A 224 1.40 16.46 -1.31
N TYR A 225 2.08 16.30 -0.17
CA TYR A 225 1.64 16.86 1.11
C TYR A 225 2.81 17.25 2.00
N GLU A 226 2.57 18.15 2.93
CA GLU A 226 3.49 18.46 4.02
C GLU A 226 3.31 17.46 5.17
N PHE A 227 4.41 16.90 5.68
CA PHE A 227 4.40 16.06 6.87
C PHE A 227 5.65 16.25 7.73
N GLY A 228 5.45 16.65 9.00
CA GLY A 228 6.55 16.86 9.93
C GLY A 228 7.54 17.98 9.55
N GLY A 229 7.18 18.85 8.59
CA GLY A 229 8.10 19.81 7.99
C GLY A 229 8.99 19.21 6.90
N LEU A 230 8.48 18.21 6.17
CA LEU A 230 9.02 17.66 4.93
C LEU A 230 7.92 17.70 3.86
N ASN A 231 8.29 18.02 2.63
CA ASN A 231 7.46 17.93 1.44
C ASN A 231 7.55 16.52 0.84
N CYS A 232 6.46 15.78 0.94
CA CYS A 232 6.37 14.38 0.54
C CYS A 232 5.51 14.22 -0.72
N VAL A 233 6.08 13.68 -1.80
CA VAL A 233 5.32 13.13 -2.93
C VAL A 233 5.09 11.63 -2.69
N VAL A 234 3.84 11.21 -2.63
CA VAL A 234 3.44 9.83 -2.30
C VAL A 234 2.60 9.23 -3.42
N ARG A 235 3.14 8.17 -4.03
CA ARG A 235 2.42 7.31 -4.98
C ARG A 235 1.61 6.22 -4.26
N PHE A 236 0.37 6.01 -4.67
CA PHE A 236 -0.43 4.88 -4.20
C PHE A 236 -1.45 4.39 -5.22
N GLU A 237 -1.88 3.14 -5.06
CA GLU A 237 -3.04 2.58 -5.74
C GLU A 237 -4.32 2.87 -4.95
N CYS A 238 -5.41 3.14 -5.67
CA CYS A 238 -6.77 3.18 -5.15
C CYS A 238 -7.70 2.35 -6.05
N ASP A 239 -8.64 1.65 -5.44
CA ASP A 239 -9.48 0.65 -6.11
C ASP A 239 -10.59 1.26 -6.99
N GLY A 240 -10.84 2.56 -6.87
CA GLY A 240 -11.82 3.24 -7.71
C GLY A 240 -12.16 4.66 -7.28
N TYR A 241 -13.20 5.22 -7.91
CA TYR A 241 -13.85 6.46 -7.49
C TYR A 241 -15.39 6.42 -7.58
N ILE A 242 -16.06 7.18 -6.71
CA ILE A 242 -17.52 7.28 -6.63
C ILE A 242 -17.98 8.50 -7.42
N GLY A 243 -18.30 8.30 -8.70
CA GLY A 243 -18.61 9.39 -9.65
C GLY A 243 -19.85 10.25 -9.35
N ASN A 244 -20.64 9.95 -8.31
CA ASN A 244 -21.84 10.70 -7.95
C ASN A 244 -21.66 11.64 -6.73
N LEU A 245 -20.53 11.56 -6.00
CA LEU A 245 -20.29 12.43 -4.82
C LEU A 245 -20.10 13.91 -5.18
N ALA A 246 -19.72 14.23 -6.41
CA ALA A 246 -19.51 15.60 -6.88
C ALA A 246 -20.81 16.41 -7.08
N LYS A 247 -21.99 15.84 -6.84
CA LYS A 247 -23.29 16.52 -6.99
C LYS A 247 -23.84 17.02 -5.64
N SER A 248 -23.24 18.09 -5.13
CA SER A 248 -24.04 19.07 -4.37
C SER A 248 -25.15 19.63 -5.28
N PRO A 249 -26.34 19.98 -4.76
CA PRO A 249 -27.47 20.36 -5.60
C PRO A 249 -27.37 21.80 -6.11
N SER A 250 -26.49 22.04 -7.08
CA SER A 250 -26.61 23.19 -7.98
C SER A 250 -27.64 22.86 -9.06
N ASN A 251 -28.73 23.64 -9.10
CA ASN A 251 -29.73 23.59 -10.16
C ASN A 251 -29.11 24.00 -11.50
N ASP A 252 -28.72 23.04 -12.33
CA ASP A 252 -28.45 23.29 -13.74
C ASP A 252 -29.22 22.30 -14.62
N ASN A 253 -30.24 22.82 -15.29
CA ASN A 253 -30.97 22.14 -16.35
C ASN A 253 -30.08 22.06 -17.59
N SER A 254 -29.48 20.90 -17.85
CA SER A 254 -28.92 20.56 -19.16
C SER A 254 -29.59 19.30 -19.71
N GLY A 255 -29.99 19.36 -20.99
CA GLY A 255 -30.89 18.39 -21.63
C GLY A 255 -30.26 17.02 -21.94
N PRO A 256 -31.02 16.13 -22.61
CA PRO A 256 -30.61 14.74 -22.81
C PRO A 256 -29.41 14.64 -23.75
N ILE A 257 -28.29 14.12 -23.23
CA ILE A 257 -27.14 13.71 -24.02
C ILE A 257 -27.47 12.38 -24.70
N LEU A 258 -27.30 12.32 -26.03
CA LEU A 258 -27.55 11.13 -26.85
C LEU A 258 -26.41 10.12 -26.69
N GLU A 259 -26.72 8.88 -26.32
CA GLU A 259 -25.72 7.81 -26.24
C GLU A 259 -25.25 7.36 -27.65
N PRO A 260 -23.94 7.29 -27.92
CA PRO A 260 -23.40 6.65 -29.11
C PRO A 260 -23.49 5.12 -28.97
N LYS A 261 -24.11 4.44 -29.94
CA LYS A 261 -24.07 2.97 -30.00
C LYS A 261 -22.67 2.49 -30.43
N PRO A 262 -22.07 1.50 -29.75
CA PRO A 262 -20.76 0.96 -30.13
C PRO A 262 -20.82 0.23 -31.47
N LYS A 263 -19.70 0.22 -32.22
CA LYS A 263 -19.61 -0.46 -33.52
C LYS A 263 -19.21 -1.92 -33.31
N ILE A 264 -19.73 -2.81 -34.14
CA ILE A 264 -19.57 -4.27 -34.00
C ILE A 264 -18.09 -4.71 -34.10
N ASN A 265 -17.23 -3.93 -34.75
CA ASN A 265 -15.80 -4.23 -34.84
C ASN A 265 -15.07 -4.07 -33.49
N ASP A 266 -15.51 -3.16 -32.60
CA ASP A 266 -14.92 -2.95 -31.27
C ASP A 266 -15.12 -4.16 -30.33
N ILE A 267 -16.01 -5.09 -30.72
CA ILE A 267 -16.34 -6.30 -29.99
C ILE A 267 -15.35 -7.44 -30.32
N LEU A 268 -14.89 -7.52 -31.58
CA LEU A 268 -13.99 -8.59 -32.04
C LEU A 268 -12.59 -8.47 -31.45
N GLU A 269 -12.00 -7.28 -31.43
CA GLU A 269 -10.69 -7.05 -30.77
C GLU A 269 -10.76 -7.32 -29.25
N SER A 270 -11.91 -7.07 -28.61
CA SER A 270 -12.09 -7.35 -27.18
C SER A 270 -12.26 -8.84 -26.83
N PHE A 271 -12.46 -9.72 -27.82
CA PHE A 271 -12.53 -11.17 -27.58
C PHE A 271 -11.17 -11.87 -27.68
N GLU A 272 -10.20 -11.31 -28.42
CA GLU A 272 -8.84 -11.88 -28.52
C GLU A 272 -7.98 -11.59 -27.28
N ASN A 273 -8.28 -10.52 -26.54
CA ASN A 273 -7.61 -10.16 -25.28
C ASN A 273 -8.28 -10.78 -24.02
N ALA A 274 -9.32 -11.61 -24.18
CA ALA A 274 -10.08 -12.17 -23.06
C ALA A 274 -9.43 -13.42 -22.41
N THR A 275 -8.09 -13.44 -22.30
CA THR A 275 -7.33 -14.49 -21.61
C THR A 275 -6.66 -13.96 -20.35
N VAL A 276 -7.01 -14.53 -19.20
CA VAL A 276 -6.49 -14.17 -17.88
C VAL A 276 -4.96 -14.35 -17.80
N GLY A 277 -4.24 -13.23 -17.72
CA GLY A 277 -2.81 -13.18 -17.45
C GLY A 277 -2.23 -11.81 -17.78
N MET A 278 -1.63 -11.15 -16.78
CA MET A 278 -0.95 -9.86 -16.97
C MET A 278 0.14 -10.02 -18.05
N THR A 279 0.04 -9.27 -19.15
CA THR A 279 1.09 -9.30 -20.18
C THR A 279 2.36 -8.68 -19.59
N LEU A 280 3.36 -9.52 -19.30
CA LEU A 280 4.67 -9.05 -18.87
C LEU A 280 5.40 -8.38 -20.05
N PRO A 281 5.76 -7.09 -19.98
CA PRO A 281 6.45 -6.43 -21.08
C PRO A 281 7.85 -6.98 -21.32
N ASN A 282 8.37 -6.77 -22.53
CA ASN A 282 9.80 -6.92 -22.80
C ASN A 282 10.57 -5.79 -22.10
N THR A 283 11.35 -6.12 -21.08
CA THR A 283 11.95 -5.17 -20.13
C THR A 283 13.18 -4.42 -20.66
N SER A 284 13.31 -4.28 -21.98
CA SER A 284 14.39 -3.55 -22.67
C SER A 284 13.87 -2.36 -23.50
N GLU A 285 12.56 -2.12 -23.47
CA GLU A 285 11.88 -1.04 -24.21
C GLU A 285 11.61 0.14 -23.27
N SER A 286 11.72 1.36 -23.78
CA SER A 286 11.35 2.58 -23.06
C SER A 286 9.86 2.63 -22.77
N ILE A 287 9.45 3.26 -21.66
CA ILE A 287 8.04 3.44 -21.33
C ILE A 287 7.30 4.26 -22.39
N THR A 288 6.16 3.74 -22.85
CA THR A 288 5.26 4.43 -23.79
C THR A 288 4.20 5.18 -23.01
N ILE A 289 4.10 6.50 -23.21
CA ILE A 289 3.10 7.36 -22.58
C ILE A 289 1.97 7.63 -23.58
N ARG A 290 0.72 7.46 -23.14
CA ARG A 290 -0.48 7.84 -23.90
C ARG A 290 -1.26 8.90 -23.13
N THR A 291 -1.76 9.92 -23.82
CA THR A 291 -2.69 10.87 -23.20
C THR A 291 -4.10 10.28 -23.18
N GLY A 292 -4.81 10.38 -22.05
CA GLY A 292 -6.16 9.86 -21.90
C GLY A 292 -6.77 10.15 -20.53
N GLY A 293 -7.81 9.38 -20.16
CA GLY A 293 -8.43 9.44 -18.84
C GLY A 293 -8.90 10.81 -18.38
N GLY A 294 -8.72 11.08 -17.09
CA GLY A 294 -9.19 12.27 -16.39
C GLY A 294 -8.97 12.14 -14.89
N VAL A 295 -9.13 13.25 -14.15
CA VAL A 295 -8.73 13.33 -12.73
C VAL A 295 -9.96 13.45 -11.81
N PRO A 296 -10.42 12.35 -11.17
CA PRO A 296 -11.41 12.45 -10.11
C PRO A 296 -10.88 13.23 -8.90
N SER A 297 -11.76 14.00 -8.26
CA SER A 297 -11.43 14.68 -7.00
C SER A 297 -10.98 13.69 -5.93
N GLN A 298 -10.02 14.11 -5.09
CA GLN A 298 -9.54 13.34 -3.94
C GLN A 298 -10.69 12.90 -3.02
N ASP A 299 -11.73 13.74 -2.85
CA ASP A 299 -12.93 13.42 -2.06
C ASP A 299 -13.74 12.23 -2.59
N THR A 300 -13.48 11.78 -3.82
CA THR A 300 -14.29 10.74 -4.50
C THR A 300 -13.59 9.39 -4.62
N ILE A 301 -12.28 9.29 -4.41
CA ILE A 301 -11.55 8.02 -4.51
C ILE A 301 -11.80 7.13 -3.29
N PHE A 302 -11.67 5.81 -3.47
CA PHE A 302 -11.79 4.83 -2.40
C PHE A 302 -10.72 3.75 -2.44
N ASP A 303 -10.50 3.11 -1.30
CA ASP A 303 -9.79 1.83 -1.12
C ASP A 303 -10.84 0.77 -0.71
N LEU A 304 -10.60 -0.50 -0.99
CA LEU A 304 -11.58 -1.58 -0.81
C LEU A 304 -10.97 -2.83 -0.16
N LYS A 305 -11.72 -3.48 0.74
CA LYS A 305 -11.40 -4.84 1.20
C LYS A 305 -12.62 -5.75 1.17
N THR A 306 -12.39 -7.02 0.84
CA THR A 306 -13.35 -8.11 1.07
C THR A 306 -13.10 -8.78 2.41
N ARG A 307 -14.14 -9.25 3.10
CA ARG A 307 -14.06 -10.07 4.32
C ARG A 307 -15.14 -11.16 4.28
N SER A 308 -14.95 -12.30 4.93
CA SER A 308 -16.05 -13.26 5.08
C SER A 308 -16.96 -12.87 6.24
N GLY A 309 -18.26 -12.73 5.95
CA GLY A 309 -19.30 -12.60 6.97
C GLY A 309 -19.59 -13.91 7.72
N ARG A 310 -19.02 -15.05 7.31
CA ARG A 310 -19.32 -16.39 7.85
C ARG A 310 -19.14 -16.52 9.36
N TYR A 311 -18.24 -15.74 9.94
CA TYR A 311 -17.91 -15.76 11.37
C TYR A 311 -18.50 -14.58 12.15
N GLY A 312 -19.28 -13.70 11.51
CA GLY A 312 -19.89 -12.53 12.16
C GLY A 312 -18.93 -11.46 12.66
N LYS A 313 -17.61 -11.65 12.52
CA LYS A 313 -16.59 -10.65 12.83
C LYS A 313 -16.74 -9.46 11.88
N ARG A 314 -16.89 -8.27 12.46
CA ARG A 314 -16.76 -7.01 11.72
C ARG A 314 -15.28 -6.73 11.47
N PHE A 315 -14.99 -6.05 10.37
CA PHE A 315 -13.66 -5.58 10.04
C PHE A 315 -13.29 -4.42 10.99
N ASP A 316 -12.14 -4.49 11.66
CA ASP A 316 -11.65 -3.35 12.44
C ASP A 316 -11.03 -2.31 11.50
N LEU A 317 -11.53 -1.07 11.58
CA LEU A 317 -11.04 0.04 10.78
C LEU A 317 -9.71 0.60 11.32
N GLU A 318 -9.36 0.35 12.58
CA GLU A 318 -8.09 0.79 13.19
C GLU A 318 -6.84 0.22 12.49
N ASP A 319 -6.98 -0.93 11.81
CA ASP A 319 -5.91 -1.55 11.04
C ASP A 319 -5.68 -0.87 9.68
N ILE A 320 -6.72 -0.30 9.07
CA ILE A 320 -6.65 0.32 7.73
C ILE A 320 -6.52 1.84 7.79
N TYR A 321 -6.99 2.52 8.84
CA TYR A 321 -6.79 3.96 9.04
C TYR A 321 -5.33 4.44 8.87
N PRO A 322 -4.27 3.73 9.31
CA PRO A 322 -2.88 4.15 9.05
C PRO A 322 -2.56 4.27 7.56
N VAL A 323 -3.08 3.36 6.74
CA VAL A 323 -2.86 3.33 5.29
C VAL A 323 -3.71 4.39 4.59
N LEU A 324 -4.98 4.53 4.98
CA LEU A 324 -5.88 5.55 4.42
C LEU A 324 -5.41 6.98 4.79
N TRP A 325 -4.81 7.15 5.97
CA TRP A 325 -4.14 8.38 6.38
C TRP A 325 -2.93 8.68 5.50
N LEU A 326 -2.02 7.73 5.27
CA LEU A 326 -0.87 7.94 4.37
C LEU A 326 -1.28 8.22 2.92
N LYS A 327 -2.30 7.51 2.40
CA LYS A 327 -2.81 7.71 1.03
C LYS A 327 -3.75 8.92 0.92
N GLN A 328 -4.15 9.53 2.03
CA GLN A 328 -5.21 10.56 2.12
C GLN A 328 -6.50 10.14 1.37
N ILE A 329 -6.91 8.87 1.52
CA ILE A 329 -8.12 8.32 0.89
C ILE A 329 -9.32 8.51 1.85
N PRO A 330 -10.38 9.22 1.42
CA PRO A 330 -11.48 9.59 2.31
C PRO A 330 -12.63 8.57 2.36
N ASN A 331 -12.73 7.67 1.38
CA ASN A 331 -13.79 6.66 1.32
C ASN A 331 -13.20 5.25 1.42
N PHE A 332 -13.86 4.36 2.16
CA PHE A 332 -13.47 2.96 2.28
C PHE A 332 -14.66 2.03 2.07
N ILE A 333 -14.49 1.03 1.22
CA ILE A 333 -15.53 0.04 0.92
C ILE A 333 -15.17 -1.29 1.58
N ILE A 334 -16.10 -1.83 2.39
CA ILE A 334 -15.99 -3.19 2.94
C ILE A 334 -17.08 -4.05 2.33
N ALA A 335 -16.69 -5.13 1.68
CA ALA A 335 -17.60 -6.08 1.06
C ALA A 335 -17.56 -7.43 1.79
N TYR A 336 -18.66 -7.79 2.48
CA TYR A 336 -18.76 -9.04 3.22
C TYR A 336 -19.35 -10.16 2.35
N HIS A 337 -18.70 -11.32 2.30
CA HIS A 337 -19.17 -12.51 1.58
C HIS A 337 -19.55 -13.68 2.48
N ASP A 338 -20.53 -14.48 2.05
CA ASP A 338 -20.98 -15.70 2.72
C ASP A 338 -19.93 -16.85 2.74
N GLY A 339 -18.96 -16.81 1.83
CA GLY A 339 -17.95 -17.85 1.61
C GLY A 339 -18.20 -18.73 0.39
N ALA A 340 -19.35 -18.58 -0.28
CA ALA A 340 -19.62 -19.10 -1.63
C ALA A 340 -19.52 -18.00 -2.70
N GLY A 341 -19.13 -16.78 -2.31
CA GLY A 341 -18.91 -15.64 -3.19
C GLY A 341 -20.12 -14.72 -3.36
N LEU A 342 -21.17 -14.88 -2.55
CA LEU A 342 -22.32 -13.97 -2.54
C LEU A 342 -22.03 -12.80 -1.59
N PHE A 343 -22.20 -11.57 -2.09
CA PHE A 343 -21.96 -10.32 -1.36
C PHE A 343 -23.25 -9.53 -1.16
N GLU A 344 -23.87 -9.70 0.01
CA GLU A 344 -25.14 -9.02 0.37
C GLU A 344 -24.94 -7.79 1.28
N ASP A 345 -23.83 -7.73 2.02
CA ASP A 345 -23.47 -6.60 2.90
C ASP A 345 -22.23 -5.90 2.33
N VAL A 346 -22.46 -4.86 1.52
CA VAL A 346 -21.42 -4.01 0.91
C VAL A 346 -21.57 -2.60 1.45
N GLN A 347 -20.60 -2.16 2.24
CA GLN A 347 -20.64 -0.91 3.00
C GLN A 347 -19.70 0.11 2.37
N VAL A 348 -20.23 1.28 2.02
CA VAL A 348 -19.46 2.41 1.49
C VAL A 348 -19.40 3.48 2.57
N ASN A 349 -18.22 3.72 3.14
CA ASN A 349 -18.04 4.56 4.33
C ASN A 349 -17.15 5.77 4.02
N ASP A 350 -17.56 6.97 4.43
CA ASP A 350 -16.64 8.12 4.59
C ASP A 350 -15.87 7.89 5.89
N VAL A 351 -14.55 7.70 5.78
CA VAL A 351 -13.67 7.38 6.90
C VAL A 351 -12.96 8.61 7.48
N ARG A 352 -13.18 9.83 6.95
CA ARG A 352 -12.42 11.03 7.34
C ARG A 352 -12.51 11.33 8.85
N GLN A 353 -13.65 11.03 9.48
CA GLN A 353 -13.78 11.18 10.93
C GLN A 353 -12.95 10.13 11.70
N GLY A 354 -12.99 8.87 11.27
CA GLY A 354 -12.22 7.77 11.86
C GLY A 354 -10.71 7.98 11.73
N VAL A 355 -10.25 8.34 10.53
CA VAL A 355 -8.84 8.70 10.27
C VAL A 355 -8.36 9.84 11.18
N ARG A 356 -9.18 10.88 11.39
CA ARG A 356 -8.85 11.98 12.34
C ARG A 356 -8.82 11.52 13.81
N GLN A 357 -9.69 10.60 14.20
CA GLN A 357 -9.66 10.02 15.56
C GLN A 357 -8.40 9.17 15.76
N TRP A 358 -8.07 8.33 14.77
CA TRP A 358 -6.85 7.54 14.72
C TRP A 358 -5.58 8.41 14.78
N GLU A 359 -5.50 9.48 13.98
CA GLU A 359 -4.39 10.44 14.01
C GLU A 359 -4.22 11.08 15.40
N ASN A 360 -5.33 11.47 16.05
CA ASN A 360 -5.28 12.03 17.40
C ASN A 360 -4.88 11.01 18.49
N LYS A 361 -5.21 9.73 18.29
CA LYS A 361 -4.82 8.61 19.17
C LYS A 361 -3.34 8.24 19.00
N HIS A 362 -2.80 8.33 17.78
CA HIS A 362 -1.45 7.87 17.42
C HIS A 362 -0.41 9.00 17.29
N LYS A 363 -0.63 10.18 17.91
CA LYS A 363 0.28 11.34 17.79
C LYS A 363 1.75 11.04 18.10
N ALA A 364 2.04 10.24 19.13
CA ALA A 364 3.41 9.89 19.48
C ALA A 364 4.10 9.05 18.39
N ASP A 365 3.40 8.05 17.84
CA ASP A 365 3.90 7.22 16.75
C ASP A 365 4.12 8.05 15.47
N ILE A 366 3.21 8.99 15.20
CA ILE A 366 3.30 9.94 14.08
C ILE A 366 4.48 10.91 14.26
N GLN A 367 4.77 11.36 15.48
CA GLN A 367 5.97 12.16 15.78
C GLN A 367 7.25 11.34 15.58
N ARG A 368 7.31 10.08 16.04
CA ARG A 368 8.45 9.17 15.75
C ARG A 368 8.64 8.97 14.25
N LEU A 369 7.56 8.85 13.46
CA LEU A 369 7.64 8.75 12.00
C LEU A 369 8.32 10.00 11.39
N ALA A 370 7.91 11.21 11.81
CA ALA A 370 8.53 12.45 11.33
C ALA A 370 10.02 12.53 11.68
N VAL A 371 10.41 12.12 12.89
CA VAL A 371 11.82 12.06 13.32
C VAL A 371 12.60 11.03 12.49
N LEU A 372 12.03 9.85 12.24
CA LEU A 372 12.64 8.79 11.44
C LEU A 372 12.84 9.20 9.98
N LEU A 373 11.84 9.81 9.35
CA LEU A 373 11.96 10.32 7.98
C LEU A 373 13.08 11.35 7.86
N LYS A 374 13.17 12.32 8.79
CA LYS A 374 14.27 13.30 8.83
C LYS A 374 15.64 12.66 8.99
N LYS A 375 15.77 11.63 9.85
CA LYS A 375 17.02 10.86 10.02
C LYS A 375 17.41 10.13 8.73
N ILE A 376 16.44 9.49 8.04
CA ILE A 376 16.69 8.82 6.74
C ILE A 376 17.14 9.84 5.69
N VAL A 377 16.43 10.98 5.57
CA VAL A 377 16.79 12.05 4.61
C VAL A 377 18.19 12.59 4.86
N ALA A 378 18.51 12.94 6.12
CA ALA A 378 19.83 13.46 6.48
C ALA A 378 20.96 12.46 6.18
N ILE A 379 20.77 11.17 6.46
CA ILE A 379 21.78 10.13 6.21
C ILE A 379 21.92 9.83 4.71
N ALA A 380 20.82 9.83 3.95
CA ALA A 380 20.88 9.69 2.50
C ALA A 380 21.62 10.88 1.84
N GLN A 381 21.33 12.10 2.30
CA GLN A 381 21.99 13.30 1.76
C GLN A 381 23.47 13.43 2.16
N GLN A 382 23.85 12.94 3.34
CA GLN A 382 25.26 12.95 3.79
C GLN A 382 26.06 11.74 3.27
N SER A 383 25.41 10.75 2.65
CA SER A 383 26.09 9.58 2.10
C SER A 383 26.92 9.92 0.86
N ASP A 384 28.12 9.38 0.81
CA ASP A 384 29.04 9.38 -0.33
C ASP A 384 28.49 8.62 -1.55
N THR A 385 27.77 7.52 -1.32
CA THR A 385 27.19 6.70 -2.39
C THR A 385 25.82 7.18 -2.85
N LYS A 386 25.09 7.95 -2.01
CA LYS A 386 23.67 8.35 -2.14
C LYS A 386 22.67 7.18 -2.18
N LEU A 387 23.11 6.00 -2.62
CA LEU A 387 22.42 4.71 -2.69
C LEU A 387 22.51 3.96 -1.36
N LEU A 388 21.38 3.85 -0.66
CA LEU A 388 21.21 3.16 0.61
C LEU A 388 20.13 2.06 0.56
N ASP A 389 20.10 1.21 1.58
CA ASP A 389 18.98 0.32 1.90
C ASP A 389 18.50 0.62 3.33
N VAL A 390 17.18 0.69 3.51
CA VAL A 390 16.53 0.68 4.83
C VAL A 390 16.01 -0.74 5.09
N TYR A 391 16.42 -1.35 6.20
CA TYR A 391 16.08 -2.72 6.54
C TYR A 391 15.61 -2.83 8.00
N SER A 392 14.42 -3.38 8.22
CA SER A 392 13.95 -3.77 9.55
C SER A 392 13.81 -5.29 9.63
N PRO A 393 14.65 -6.00 10.41
CA PRO A 393 14.50 -7.43 10.67
C PRO A 393 13.47 -7.77 11.75
N SER A 394 13.06 -6.79 12.56
CA SER A 394 12.31 -6.99 13.80
C SER A 394 11.72 -5.68 14.34
N VAL A 395 10.65 -5.81 15.12
CA VAL A 395 9.85 -4.72 15.71
C VAL A 395 10.58 -3.47 16.22
N ASP A 396 11.76 -3.60 16.83
CA ASP A 396 12.52 -2.51 17.46
C ASP A 396 13.95 -2.40 16.93
N ARG A 397 14.16 -2.81 15.67
CA ARG A 397 15.42 -2.57 14.96
C ARG A 397 15.15 -2.13 13.52
N LEU A 398 15.64 -0.95 13.17
CA LEU A 398 15.73 -0.45 11.81
C LEU A 398 17.18 -0.08 11.53
N GLU A 399 17.73 -0.60 10.43
CA GLU A 399 19.08 -0.36 9.97
C GLU A 399 19.05 0.50 8.70
N ILE A 400 19.92 1.51 8.64
CA ILE A 400 20.26 2.21 7.40
C ILE A 400 21.65 1.75 6.99
N ARG A 401 21.77 1.27 5.75
CA ARG A 401 22.96 0.61 5.22
C ARG A 401 23.29 1.14 3.84
N LYS A 402 24.54 1.05 3.41
CA LYS A 402 24.86 1.17 1.97
C LYS A 402 24.18 0.05 1.19
N GLN A 403 23.82 0.30 -0.07
CA GLN A 403 23.48 -0.81 -0.97
C GLN A 403 24.72 -1.70 -1.19
N ASP A 404 24.50 -2.97 -1.47
CA ASP A 404 25.58 -3.90 -1.84
C ASP A 404 25.91 -3.78 -3.34
N GLY A 405 27.20 -3.94 -3.69
CA GLY A 405 27.68 -3.86 -5.07
C GLY A 405 27.56 -2.45 -5.67
N GLU A 406 27.17 -2.39 -6.94
CA GLU A 406 26.96 -1.12 -7.68
C GLU A 406 25.64 -0.42 -7.30
N GLY A 407 24.75 -1.10 -6.57
CA GLY A 407 23.42 -0.60 -6.21
C GLY A 407 22.42 -0.54 -7.37
N SER A 408 21.27 0.09 -7.12
CA SER A 408 20.19 0.29 -8.09
C SER A 408 19.57 1.67 -7.93
N HIS A 409 19.56 2.45 -9.02
CA HIS A 409 19.00 3.79 -9.10
C HIS A 409 17.45 3.78 -9.19
N ALA A 410 16.80 4.82 -8.68
CA ALA A 410 15.36 5.04 -8.75
C ALA A 410 14.85 5.35 -10.17
N LEU A 411 15.69 6.04 -10.95
CA LEU A 411 15.37 6.63 -12.25
C LEU A 411 16.50 6.39 -13.26
N PRO A 412 16.22 6.38 -14.58
CA PRO A 412 17.26 6.47 -15.60
C PRO A 412 17.96 7.84 -15.54
N SER A 413 19.20 7.90 -16.03
CA SER A 413 20.09 9.06 -15.84
C SER A 413 19.61 10.36 -16.49
N ASP A 414 18.86 10.28 -17.59
CA ASP A 414 18.26 11.44 -18.24
C ASP A 414 17.09 12.03 -17.43
N LEU A 415 16.28 11.17 -16.81
CA LEU A 415 15.17 11.57 -15.96
C LEU A 415 15.64 12.04 -14.58
N MET A 416 16.71 11.45 -14.05
CA MET A 416 17.44 11.92 -12.88
C MET A 416 17.99 13.34 -13.11
N ALA A 417 18.73 13.55 -14.22
CA ALA A 417 19.24 14.87 -14.58
C ALA A 417 18.13 15.90 -14.94
N ARG A 418 16.91 15.45 -15.28
CA ARG A 418 15.74 16.33 -15.39
C ARG A 418 15.21 16.73 -14.00
N TRP A 419 15.18 15.78 -13.06
CA TRP A 419 14.73 16.02 -11.69
C TRP A 419 15.63 17.03 -10.96
N GLU A 420 16.94 16.96 -11.17
CA GLU A 420 17.92 17.86 -10.54
C GLU A 420 17.90 19.29 -11.13
N ARG A 421 17.62 19.45 -12.44
CA ARG A 421 17.73 20.75 -13.13
C ARG A 421 16.77 21.84 -12.62
N ALA A 422 15.74 21.51 -11.84
CA ALA A 422 14.86 22.53 -11.24
C ALA A 422 15.57 23.41 -10.19
N GLU A 423 16.78 23.07 -9.77
CA GLU A 423 17.61 23.86 -8.85
C GLU A 423 18.21 25.11 -9.55
N ASP A 424 18.63 25.01 -10.82
CA ASP A 424 19.40 26.05 -11.54
C ASP A 424 18.64 27.38 -11.83
N THR A 425 17.33 27.46 -11.60
CA THR A 425 16.50 28.61 -12.01
C THR A 425 16.20 29.64 -10.91
N PHE A 426 16.54 29.38 -9.65
CA PHE A 426 16.14 30.23 -8.52
C PHE A 426 17.28 30.89 -7.72
N ASP A 427 18.53 30.45 -7.83
CA ASP A 427 19.69 30.93 -7.04
C ASP A 427 20.22 32.35 -7.40
N ALA A 428 19.37 33.22 -7.96
CA ALA A 428 19.76 34.53 -8.47
C ALA A 428 19.34 35.73 -7.60
N LEU A 429 19.06 35.54 -6.30
CA LEU A 429 18.78 36.62 -5.33
C LEU A 429 19.31 36.32 -3.91
N GLU A 430 20.61 36.52 -3.68
CA GLU A 430 21.15 36.77 -2.33
C GLU A 430 20.94 38.25 -1.93
N ASP A 431 20.58 38.52 -0.66
CA ASP A 431 21.19 39.60 0.13
C ASP A 431 21.04 39.31 1.65
N PRO A 432 21.95 39.77 2.56
CA PRO A 432 22.25 39.10 3.84
C PRO A 432 21.92 39.89 5.14
N HIS A 433 22.37 39.35 6.28
CA HIS A 433 22.49 39.96 7.63
C HIS A 433 21.14 40.15 8.42
N ASP A 434 21.04 40.05 9.75
CA ASP A 434 22.03 39.91 10.85
C ASP A 434 21.36 39.22 12.12
N PRO A 435 21.93 39.17 13.37
CA PRO A 435 21.90 37.95 14.20
C PRO A 435 21.41 38.15 15.67
N TRP A 436 21.66 37.14 16.52
CA TRP A 436 21.46 37.08 18.00
C TRP A 436 20.00 36.92 18.48
N GLY A 437 19.68 36.19 19.56
CA GLY A 437 20.55 35.54 20.54
C GLY A 437 19.82 34.58 21.51
N GLN A 438 20.54 34.20 22.58
CA GLN A 438 20.31 33.07 23.50
C GLN A 438 19.10 33.17 24.47
N GLY A 439 18.70 32.03 25.05
CA GLY A 439 17.85 31.95 26.25
C GLY A 439 17.55 30.51 26.72
N GLU A 440 18.13 30.10 27.86
CA GLU A 440 17.82 28.87 28.63
C GLU A 440 16.54 29.11 29.50
N GLU A 441 15.88 28.20 30.26
CA GLU A 441 16.30 27.00 31.01
C GLU A 441 15.04 26.20 31.56
N GLU A 442 15.19 24.92 31.95
CA GLU A 442 14.42 24.02 32.92
C GLU A 442 12.87 24.08 33.10
N ASP A 443 12.04 23.01 32.89
CA ASP A 443 11.72 21.75 33.66
C ASP A 443 10.77 21.92 34.90
N ALA A 444 9.90 21.01 35.40
CA ALA A 444 9.59 19.56 35.28
C ALA A 444 8.06 19.27 35.49
N GLY A 445 7.45 18.06 35.61
CA GLY A 445 7.88 16.64 35.61
C GLY A 445 6.81 15.65 36.19
N PHE A 446 6.96 14.32 35.95
CA PHE A 446 6.26 13.14 36.56
C PHE A 446 4.74 12.83 36.33
N GLY A 447 4.39 11.54 36.08
CA GLY A 447 2.99 11.04 36.14
C GLY A 447 2.65 9.63 35.56
N SER A 448 3.19 8.55 36.14
CA SER A 448 3.06 7.10 35.75
C SER A 448 1.67 6.46 35.46
N GLY A 449 1.66 5.42 34.59
CA GLY A 449 0.70 4.27 34.56
C GLY A 449 -0.06 4.07 33.23
N GLY A 450 -0.34 2.87 32.70
CA GLY A 450 -0.02 1.47 33.09
C GLY A 450 -1.04 0.46 32.51
N PHE A 451 -0.61 -0.77 32.19
CA PHE A 451 -1.40 -1.94 31.67
C PHE A 451 -1.87 -1.84 30.19
N SER A 452 -1.95 -2.88 29.33
CA SER A 452 -1.62 -4.34 29.25
C SER A 452 -2.82 -5.15 28.74
N ASP A 453 -2.51 -6.26 28.06
CA ASP A 453 -3.36 -7.35 27.55
C ASP A 453 -4.16 -7.02 26.26
N SER A 454 -4.00 -7.70 25.13
CA SER A 454 -3.89 -9.15 24.78
C SER A 454 -5.25 -9.82 24.62
N ASP A 455 -5.58 -10.26 23.39
CA ASP A 455 -5.70 -11.68 23.04
C ASP A 455 -6.06 -11.86 21.54
N ASP A 456 -5.29 -12.70 20.83
CA ASP A 456 -5.45 -13.01 19.41
C ASP A 456 -6.27 -14.30 19.16
N GLU A 457 -7.33 -14.24 18.34
CA GLU A 457 -7.89 -15.43 17.67
C GLU A 457 -8.13 -15.16 16.17
N LEU A 458 -7.52 -15.98 15.32
CA LEU A 458 -7.39 -15.77 13.87
C LEU A 458 -8.74 -15.73 13.12
N ASP A 459 -8.95 -14.67 12.33
CA ASP A 459 -9.84 -14.66 11.18
C ASP A 459 -9.02 -15.00 9.90
N PHE A 460 -9.69 -15.26 8.79
CA PHE A 460 -9.11 -15.94 7.64
C PHE A 460 -9.38 -15.23 6.29
N THR A 461 -9.79 -13.94 6.26
CA THR A 461 -10.29 -13.35 5.00
C THR A 461 -10.03 -11.88 4.64
N ALA A 462 -9.41 -11.01 5.47
CA ALA A 462 -9.09 -9.61 5.09
C ALA A 462 -7.81 -9.45 4.24
N CYS A 463 -7.59 -10.34 3.28
CA CYS A 463 -6.23 -10.56 2.80
C CYS A 463 -5.89 -9.76 1.52
N SER A 464 -4.84 -8.94 1.58
CA SER A 464 -4.32 -8.15 0.46
C SER A 464 -2.87 -8.53 0.10
N ALA A 465 -2.36 -8.02 -1.02
CA ALA A 465 -0.97 -8.21 -1.45
C ALA A 465 0.03 -7.62 -0.45
N ASP A 466 -0.20 -6.37 -0.03
CA ASP A 466 0.73 -5.59 0.78
C ASP A 466 0.65 -5.93 2.28
N ASP A 467 -0.54 -6.29 2.77
CA ASP A 467 -0.80 -6.49 4.20
C ASP A 467 -0.41 -7.92 4.64
N CYS A 468 -0.92 -8.94 3.94
CA CYS A 468 -0.77 -10.36 4.32
C CYS A 468 -0.17 -11.27 3.22
N GLY A 469 -0.03 -10.76 1.99
CA GLY A 469 0.30 -11.58 0.81
C GLY A 469 -0.77 -12.63 0.47
N TYR A 470 -2.04 -12.25 0.44
CA TYR A 470 -3.24 -13.12 0.29
C TYR A 470 -3.19 -14.46 1.05
N CYS A 471 -2.60 -14.50 2.26
CA CYS A 471 -2.46 -15.75 3.01
C CYS A 471 -3.78 -16.41 3.43
N GLY A 472 -4.91 -15.69 3.39
CA GLY A 472 -6.20 -16.12 3.89
C GLY A 472 -6.19 -16.40 5.40
N LYS A 473 -5.41 -15.66 6.21
CA LYS A 473 -5.20 -15.87 7.68
C LYS A 473 -5.01 -14.57 8.48
N CYS A 474 -5.59 -13.43 8.05
CA CYS A 474 -5.45 -12.15 8.76
C CYS A 474 -6.11 -12.19 10.15
N THR A 475 -5.31 -12.07 11.22
CA THR A 475 -5.80 -11.91 12.61
C THR A 475 -6.51 -10.59 12.86
N TYR A 476 -6.03 -9.52 12.22
CA TYR A 476 -6.70 -8.22 12.14
C TYR A 476 -8.04 -8.39 11.44
#